data_AF-A0A9D7N5J4-F1
#
_entry.id   AF-A0A9D7N5J4-F1
#
_cell.length_a   1.000
_cell.length_b   1.000
_cell.length_c   1.000
_cell.angle_alpha   90.00
_cell.angle_beta   90.00
_cell.angle_gamma   90.00
#
_symmetry.space_group_name_H-M   'P 1'
#
loop_
_entity.id
_entity.type
_entity.pdbx_description
1 polymer ?
#
loop_
_entity_poly.entity_id
_entity_poly.type
_entity_poly.pdbx_seq_one_letter_code
_entity_poly.pdbx_strand_id
1 'polypeptide(L)'
;MANQDEQRSNDHDEEESANPFELDEKGRTVAFEFVTHVILGLVAGGRLEPRGKTRREFIHECRQALSEWQEIHGAPVSIDHTGSILADAQAEHSRGRLERAALLYATWFEHWTNGVVSSILQRKSLSEESTIAIIRKTQLDDKLSWLLEVLELPPISTAHRNRIRQCAEVRNAFVHYKWKPNSFLDEQREGEDRAKVNSLLEEAEETVAYLESYRDIHVYGGRVALAKRLLLGEGDNAG
;
A
#
# COMPACT_ATOMS: atom_id res chain seq x y z
N MET A 1 -48.52 0.38 -66.62
CA MET A 1 -47.57 1.33 -66.01
C MET A 1 -47.57 1.06 -64.52
N ALA A 2 -46.50 0.44 -64.05
CA ALA A 2 -46.38 -0.16 -62.72
C ALA A 2 -45.91 0.89 -61.70
N ASN A 3 -46.65 1.02 -60.60
CA ASN A 3 -46.17 1.68 -59.38
C ASN A 3 -45.44 0.61 -58.56
N GLN A 4 -44.12 0.76 -58.44
CA GLN A 4 -43.29 -0.01 -57.52
C GLN A 4 -43.41 0.66 -56.14
N ASP A 5 -44.05 -0.05 -55.21
CA ASP A 5 -44.04 0.27 -53.78
C ASP A 5 -42.60 0.17 -53.25
N GLU A 6 -42.00 1.31 -52.91
CA GLU A 6 -40.79 1.40 -52.10
C GLU A 6 -41.10 0.98 -50.65
N GLN A 7 -41.03 -0.32 -50.37
CA GLN A 7 -40.79 -0.82 -49.00
C GLN A 7 -39.30 -0.66 -48.69
N ARG A 8 -38.92 0.49 -48.10
CA ARG A 8 -37.62 0.63 -47.43
C ARG A 8 -37.75 -0.02 -46.05
N SER A 9 -37.05 -1.15 -45.86
CA SER A 9 -36.88 -1.73 -44.53
C SER A 9 -36.17 -0.72 -43.64
N ASN A 10 -36.84 -0.32 -42.56
CA ASN A 10 -36.18 0.24 -41.40
C ASN A 10 -35.54 -0.95 -40.66
N ASP A 11 -34.45 -1.47 -41.21
CA ASP A 11 -33.47 -2.21 -40.42
C ASP A 11 -32.74 -1.16 -39.58
N HIS A 12 -33.39 -0.76 -38.49
CA HIS A 12 -32.66 -0.20 -37.35
C HIS A 12 -31.87 -1.38 -36.78
N ASP A 13 -30.63 -1.51 -37.24
CA ASP A 13 -29.57 -2.16 -36.49
C ASP A 13 -29.61 -1.54 -35.10
N GLU A 14 -30.24 -2.22 -34.15
CA GLU A 14 -30.01 -2.04 -32.73
C GLU A 14 -28.52 -2.36 -32.54
N GLU A 15 -27.67 -1.34 -32.71
CA GLU A 15 -26.34 -1.34 -32.13
C GLU A 15 -26.55 -1.59 -30.64
N GLU A 16 -26.44 -2.85 -30.28
CA GLU A 16 -26.35 -3.35 -28.92
C GLU A 16 -25.23 -2.55 -28.28
N SER A 17 -25.58 -1.44 -27.62
CA SER A 17 -24.62 -0.49 -27.08
C SER A 17 -23.85 -1.26 -26.03
N ALA A 18 -22.69 -1.79 -26.42
CA ALA A 18 -21.84 -2.54 -25.53
C ALA A 18 -21.70 -1.69 -24.27
N ASN A 19 -22.10 -2.25 -23.13
CA ASN A 19 -22.00 -1.54 -21.86
C ASN A 19 -20.54 -1.06 -21.78
N PRO A 20 -20.28 0.27 -21.77
CA PRO A 20 -18.92 0.80 -21.86
C PRO A 20 -18.06 0.41 -20.64
N PHE A 21 -18.65 -0.30 -19.67
CA PHE A 21 -18.02 -0.85 -18.48
C PHE A 21 -17.88 -2.37 -18.48
N GLU A 22 -18.08 -3.05 -19.62
CA GLU A 22 -17.81 -4.48 -19.70
C GLU A 22 -16.29 -4.73 -19.68
N LEU A 23 -15.77 -4.89 -18.46
CA LEU A 23 -14.37 -5.19 -18.23
C LEU A 23 -14.08 -6.64 -18.67
N ASP A 24 -12.96 -6.82 -19.37
CA ASP A 24 -12.37 -8.13 -19.61
C ASP A 24 -11.89 -8.77 -18.28
N GLU A 25 -11.46 -10.03 -18.32
CA GLU A 25 -11.02 -10.76 -17.12
C GLU A 25 -9.90 -10.01 -16.36
N LYS A 26 -8.97 -9.41 -17.09
CA LYS A 26 -7.88 -8.62 -16.53
C LYS A 26 -8.40 -7.35 -15.86
N GLY A 27 -9.30 -6.63 -16.52
CA GLY A 27 -9.94 -5.42 -16.00
C GLY A 27 -10.75 -5.71 -14.75
N ARG A 28 -11.50 -6.83 -14.70
CA ARG A 28 -12.22 -7.26 -13.50
C ARG A 28 -11.27 -7.56 -12.34
N THR A 29 -10.14 -8.21 -12.61
CA THR A 29 -9.12 -8.51 -11.60
C THR A 29 -8.54 -7.22 -11.01
N VAL A 30 -8.11 -6.30 -11.87
CA VAL A 30 -7.57 -4.99 -11.44
C VAL A 30 -8.61 -4.19 -10.66
N ALA A 31 -9.86 -4.15 -11.14
CA ALA A 31 -10.95 -3.46 -10.45
C ALA A 31 -11.24 -4.07 -9.07
N PHE A 32 -11.20 -5.40 -8.96
CA PHE A 32 -11.40 -6.10 -7.70
C PHE A 32 -10.29 -5.84 -6.69
N GLU A 33 -9.02 -5.91 -7.12
CA GLU A 33 -7.87 -5.56 -6.28
C GLU A 33 -7.97 -4.11 -5.81
N PHE A 34 -8.29 -3.20 -6.73
CA PHE A 34 -8.49 -1.79 -6.43
C PHE A 34 -9.56 -1.57 -5.36
N VAL A 35 -10.77 -2.11 -5.55
CA VAL A 35 -11.87 -2.01 -4.58
C VAL A 35 -11.48 -2.62 -3.23
N THR A 36 -10.78 -3.75 -3.25
CA THR A 36 -10.29 -4.40 -2.03
C THR A 36 -9.34 -3.48 -1.25
N HIS A 37 -8.41 -2.82 -1.93
CA HIS A 37 -7.49 -1.86 -1.30
C HIS A 37 -8.23 -0.66 -0.68
N VAL A 38 -9.22 -0.10 -1.38
CA VAL A 38 -10.04 1.01 -0.85
C VAL A 38 -10.79 0.56 0.40
N ILE A 39 -11.45 -0.61 0.36
CA ILE A 39 -12.19 -1.15 1.50
C ILE A 39 -11.26 -1.41 2.70
N LEU A 40 -10.07 -1.96 2.48
CA LEU A 40 -9.10 -2.16 3.54
C LEU A 40 -8.62 -0.84 4.14
N GLY A 41 -8.45 0.21 3.33
CA GLY A 41 -8.17 1.56 3.82
C GLY A 41 -9.29 2.10 4.72
N LEU A 42 -10.55 1.91 4.31
CA LEU A 42 -11.72 2.30 5.12
C LEU A 42 -11.80 1.51 6.44
N VAL A 43 -11.45 0.23 6.45
CA VAL A 43 -11.33 -0.59 7.68
C VAL A 43 -10.19 -0.09 8.57
N ALA A 44 -9.03 0.26 7.99
CA ALA A 44 -7.88 0.80 8.73
C ALA A 44 -8.22 2.13 9.42
N GLY A 45 -8.88 3.03 8.69
CA GLY A 45 -9.35 4.32 9.22
C GLY A 45 -10.52 4.20 10.20
N GLY A 46 -11.07 3.00 10.41
CA GLY A 46 -12.19 2.76 11.33
C GLY A 46 -13.56 3.15 10.78
N ARG A 47 -13.68 3.41 9.47
CA ARG A 47 -14.97 3.71 8.82
C ARG A 47 -15.81 2.46 8.56
N LEU A 48 -15.16 1.30 8.41
CA LEU A 48 -15.82 0.00 8.24
C LEU A 48 -15.43 -0.96 9.36
N GLU A 49 -16.41 -1.72 9.86
CA GLU A 49 -16.21 -2.75 10.89
C GLU A 49 -16.72 -4.12 10.42
N PRO A 50 -15.86 -5.05 9.97
CA PRO A 50 -16.29 -6.35 9.48
C PRO A 50 -16.76 -7.34 10.58
N ARG A 51 -16.41 -7.13 11.86
CA ARG A 51 -16.74 -8.09 12.92
C ARG A 51 -18.25 -8.12 13.19
N GLY A 52 -18.79 -9.34 13.34
CA GLY A 52 -20.19 -9.57 13.66
C GLY A 52 -21.16 -9.38 12.49
N LYS A 53 -20.68 -9.11 11.28
CA LYS A 53 -21.51 -8.91 10.08
C LYS A 53 -21.50 -10.15 9.18
N THR A 54 -22.63 -10.41 8.54
CA THR A 54 -22.73 -11.32 7.40
C THR A 54 -22.08 -10.70 6.16
N ARG A 55 -21.77 -11.53 5.16
CA ARG A 55 -21.27 -11.05 3.87
C ARG A 55 -22.19 -10.01 3.23
N ARG A 56 -23.50 -10.24 3.26
CA ARG A 56 -24.49 -9.34 2.67
C ARG A 56 -24.51 -7.98 3.34
N GLU A 57 -24.49 -7.95 4.67
CA GLU A 57 -24.45 -6.70 5.46
C GLU A 57 -23.16 -5.93 5.21
N PHE A 58 -22.01 -6.62 5.25
CA PHE A 58 -20.73 -5.97 5.02
C PHE A 58 -20.61 -5.38 3.61
N ILE A 59 -21.05 -6.11 2.57
CA ILE A 59 -21.06 -5.59 1.19
C ILE A 59 -21.98 -4.37 1.06
N HIS A 60 -23.13 -4.37 1.73
CA HIS A 60 -24.05 -3.23 1.71
C HIS A 60 -23.38 -1.97 2.28
N GLU A 61 -22.72 -2.10 3.42
CA GLU A 61 -22.00 -1.00 4.07
C GLU A 61 -20.78 -0.54 3.26
N CYS A 62 -20.04 -1.47 2.64
CA CYS A 62 -18.96 -1.09 1.73
C CYS A 62 -19.47 -0.22 0.57
N ARG A 63 -20.63 -0.55 -0.01
CA ARG A 63 -21.23 0.25 -1.09
C ARG A 63 -21.60 1.65 -0.61
N GLN A 64 -22.24 1.76 0.56
CA GLN A 64 -22.58 3.05 1.16
C GLN A 64 -21.33 3.91 1.40
N ALA A 65 -20.32 3.34 2.06
CA ALA A 65 -19.07 4.03 2.36
C ALA A 65 -18.31 4.45 1.10
N LEU A 66 -18.32 3.64 0.04
CA LEU A 66 -17.71 3.97 -1.25
C LEU A 66 -18.44 5.12 -1.96
N SER A 67 -19.78 5.13 -1.93
CA SER A 67 -20.58 6.22 -2.48
C SER A 67 -20.33 7.54 -1.75
N GLU A 68 -20.35 7.53 -0.42
CA GLU A 68 -20.02 8.71 0.40
C GLU A 68 -18.59 9.20 0.14
N TRP A 69 -17.63 8.27 0.06
CA TRP A 69 -16.24 8.60 -0.23
C TRP A 69 -16.09 9.29 -1.58
N GLN A 70 -16.77 8.79 -2.61
CA GLN A 70 -16.77 9.38 -3.96
C GLN A 70 -17.37 10.79 -3.96
N GLU A 71 -18.46 11.02 -3.22
CA GLU A 71 -19.11 12.33 -3.12
C GLU A 71 -18.23 13.37 -2.42
N ILE A 72 -17.53 12.98 -1.35
CA ILE A 72 -16.76 13.93 -0.54
C ILE A 72 -15.43 14.29 -1.21
N HIS A 73 -14.72 13.32 -1.79
CA HIS A 73 -13.31 13.53 -2.15
C HIS A 73 -13.10 13.91 -3.61
N GLY A 74 -14.08 13.64 -4.50
CA GLY A 74 -13.78 13.60 -5.93
C GLY A 74 -12.65 12.61 -6.24
N ALA A 75 -12.37 12.31 -7.49
CA ALA A 75 -11.32 11.33 -7.81
C ALA A 75 -9.92 11.98 -7.85
N PRO A 76 -9.19 11.99 -6.72
CA PRO A 76 -7.82 11.53 -6.79
C PRO A 76 -7.67 10.30 -5.90
N VAL A 77 -7.84 9.15 -6.53
CA VAL A 77 -7.40 7.88 -5.98
C VAL A 77 -5.87 7.90 -5.93
N SER A 78 -5.30 7.88 -4.73
CA SER A 78 -3.85 7.66 -4.57
C SER A 78 -3.58 6.16 -4.74
N ILE A 79 -2.73 5.81 -5.72
CA ILE A 79 -2.33 4.43 -5.96
C ILE A 79 -1.25 4.07 -4.92
N ASP A 80 -1.50 2.99 -4.16
CA ASP A 80 -0.51 2.44 -3.24
C ASP A 80 0.57 1.69 -4.03
N HIS A 81 1.79 2.23 -4.02
CA HIS A 81 2.95 1.65 -4.67
C HIS A 81 3.84 0.81 -3.73
N THR A 82 3.44 0.59 -2.47
CA THR A 82 4.27 -0.15 -1.51
C THR A 82 4.58 -1.57 -1.99
N GLY A 83 3.62 -2.28 -2.59
CA GLY A 83 3.83 -3.61 -3.14
C GLY A 83 4.86 -3.64 -4.27
N SER A 84 4.75 -2.73 -5.25
CA SER A 84 5.70 -2.65 -6.36
C SER A 84 7.09 -2.24 -5.90
N ILE A 85 7.19 -1.28 -4.96
CA ILE A 85 8.49 -0.83 -4.41
C ILE A 85 9.21 -1.98 -3.70
N LEU A 86 8.48 -2.81 -2.95
CA LEU A 86 9.07 -3.97 -2.27
C LEU A 86 9.57 -5.00 -3.28
N ALA A 87 8.76 -5.33 -4.28
CA ALA A 87 9.14 -6.27 -5.33
C ALA A 87 10.39 -5.79 -6.09
N ASP A 88 10.46 -4.49 -6.40
CA ASP A 88 11.63 -3.89 -7.02
C ASP A 88 12.85 -3.92 -6.09
N ALA A 89 12.68 -3.70 -4.78
CA ALA A 89 13.77 -3.78 -3.80
C ALA A 89 14.39 -5.19 -3.78
N GLN A 90 13.55 -6.22 -3.72
CA GLN A 90 13.95 -7.63 -3.75
C GLN A 90 14.61 -7.99 -5.08
N ALA A 91 14.09 -7.49 -6.19
CA ALA A 91 14.68 -7.71 -7.51
C ALA A 91 16.06 -7.06 -7.65
N GLU A 92 16.29 -5.85 -7.11
CA GLU A 92 17.61 -5.21 -7.15
C GLU A 92 18.59 -5.88 -6.18
N HIS A 93 18.12 -6.38 -5.03
CA HIS A 93 18.93 -7.15 -4.09
C HIS A 93 19.42 -8.45 -4.73
N SER A 94 18.53 -9.23 -5.34
CA SER A 94 18.91 -10.48 -6.02
C SER A 94 19.84 -10.27 -7.22
N ARG A 95 19.82 -9.09 -7.84
CA ARG A 95 20.77 -8.68 -8.90
C ARG A 95 22.12 -8.16 -8.35
N GLY A 96 22.30 -8.12 -7.03
CA GLY A 96 23.51 -7.63 -6.36
C GLY A 96 23.70 -6.11 -6.43
N ARG A 97 22.64 -5.35 -6.76
CA ARG A 97 22.63 -3.89 -6.85
C ARG A 97 22.21 -3.28 -5.51
N LEU A 98 23.09 -3.44 -4.52
CA LEU A 98 22.75 -3.28 -3.10
C LEU A 98 22.30 -1.86 -2.72
N GLU A 99 22.92 -0.83 -3.30
CA GLU A 99 22.56 0.57 -3.01
C GLU A 99 21.16 0.92 -3.51
N ARG A 100 20.77 0.36 -4.67
CA ARG A 100 19.41 0.52 -5.21
C ARG A 100 18.39 -0.24 -4.37
N ALA A 101 18.72 -1.46 -3.96
CA ALA A 101 17.88 -2.22 -3.03
C ALA A 101 17.68 -1.45 -1.72
N ALA A 102 18.74 -0.90 -1.13
CA ALA A 102 18.67 -0.10 0.10
C ALA A 102 17.82 1.17 -0.07
N LEU A 103 17.94 1.87 -1.21
CA LEU A 103 17.09 3.01 -1.56
C LEU A 103 15.60 2.62 -1.59
N LEU A 104 15.27 1.49 -2.23
CA LEU A 104 13.89 1.02 -2.36
C LEU A 104 13.32 0.52 -1.03
N TYR A 105 14.08 -0.25 -0.23
CA TYR A 105 13.67 -0.63 1.13
C TYR A 105 13.46 0.58 2.03
N ALA A 106 14.35 1.57 2.02
CA ALA A 106 14.18 2.79 2.79
C ALA A 106 12.92 3.57 2.38
N THR A 107 12.62 3.62 1.07
CA THR A 107 11.39 4.23 0.54
C THR A 107 10.15 3.46 0.99
N TRP A 108 10.21 2.13 0.94
CA TRP A 108 9.14 1.26 1.44
C TRP A 108 8.87 1.50 2.93
N PHE A 109 9.91 1.52 3.78
CA PHE A 109 9.76 1.78 5.22
C PHE A 109 9.11 3.14 5.49
N GLU A 110 9.49 4.17 4.73
CA GLU A 110 8.90 5.50 4.86
C GLU A 110 7.42 5.50 4.46
N HIS A 111 7.05 4.86 3.34
CA HIS A 111 5.66 4.75 2.91
C HIS A 111 4.82 3.92 3.88
N TRP A 112 5.33 2.78 4.33
CA TRP A 112 4.66 1.95 5.34
C TRP A 112 4.39 2.77 6.61
N THR A 113 5.39 3.50 7.11
CA THR A 113 5.27 4.28 8.34
C THR A 113 4.26 5.42 8.17
N ASN A 114 4.31 6.13 7.04
CA ASN A 114 3.34 7.16 6.70
C ASN A 114 1.91 6.60 6.63
N GLY A 115 1.74 5.40 6.07
CA GLY A 115 0.45 4.71 6.00
C GLY A 115 -0.12 4.36 7.38
N VAL A 116 0.72 3.85 8.29
CA VAL A 116 0.33 3.57 9.68
C VAL A 116 -0.10 4.85 10.39
N VAL A 117 0.74 5.90 10.36
CA VAL A 117 0.46 7.18 11.01
C VAL A 117 -0.83 7.81 10.46
N SER A 118 -0.98 7.85 9.13
CA SER A 118 -2.18 8.36 8.48
C SER A 118 -3.45 7.62 8.94
N SER A 119 -3.40 6.29 8.95
CA SER A 119 -4.55 5.45 9.34
C SER A 119 -4.99 5.72 10.78
N ILE A 120 -4.05 5.85 11.72
CA ILE A 120 -4.40 6.12 13.13
C ILE A 120 -4.89 7.55 13.33
N LEU A 121 -4.28 8.53 12.68
CA LEU A 121 -4.73 9.93 12.76
C LEU A 121 -6.15 10.11 12.20
N GLN A 122 -6.46 9.45 11.08
CA GLN A 122 -7.81 9.40 10.52
C GLN A 122 -8.81 8.76 11.48
N ARG A 123 -8.43 7.66 12.15
CA ARG A 123 -9.27 7.01 13.17
C ARG A 123 -9.54 7.91 14.38
N LYS A 124 -8.58 8.78 14.72
CA LYS A 124 -8.73 9.84 15.73
C LYS A 124 -9.42 11.10 15.19
N SER A 125 -10.00 11.04 13.99
CA SER A 125 -10.77 12.12 13.34
C SER A 125 -9.97 13.41 13.11
N LEU A 126 -8.65 13.32 12.92
CA LEU A 126 -7.88 14.48 12.47
C LEU A 126 -8.19 14.82 11.01
N SER A 127 -8.14 16.12 10.68
CA SER A 127 -8.29 16.56 9.30
C SER A 127 -7.15 16.05 8.42
N GLU A 128 -7.42 15.89 7.13
CA GLU A 128 -6.42 15.50 6.14
C GLU A 128 -5.24 16.48 6.11
N GLU A 129 -5.52 17.79 6.16
CA GLU A 129 -4.49 18.83 6.22
C GLU A 129 -3.56 18.66 7.44
N SER A 130 -4.13 18.37 8.62
CA SER A 130 -3.36 18.13 9.84
C SER A 130 -2.53 16.85 9.72
N THR A 131 -3.12 15.80 9.15
CA THR A 131 -2.45 14.52 8.91
C THR A 131 -1.24 14.69 7.99
N ILE A 132 -1.42 15.40 6.86
CA ILE A 132 -0.35 15.74 5.92
C ILE A 132 0.73 16.58 6.62
N ALA A 133 0.34 17.58 7.41
CA ALA A 133 1.28 18.42 8.14
C ALA A 133 2.13 17.62 9.13
N ILE A 134 1.53 16.69 9.88
CA ILE A 134 2.25 15.80 10.80
C ILE A 134 3.22 14.91 10.03
N ILE A 135 2.77 14.23 8.97
CA ILE A 135 3.59 13.32 8.16
C ILE A 135 4.78 14.04 7.53
N ARG A 136 4.59 15.28 7.04
CA ARG A 136 5.67 16.05 6.40
C ARG A 136 6.67 16.65 7.38
N LYS A 137 6.23 16.99 8.60
CA LYS A 137 7.08 17.66 9.60
C LYS A 137 7.84 16.69 10.50
N THR A 138 7.43 15.42 10.55
CA THR A 138 8.08 14.39 11.37
C THR A 138 9.10 13.62 10.53
N GLN A 139 10.27 13.35 11.12
CA GLN A 139 11.29 12.52 10.47
C GLN A 139 10.92 11.04 10.58
N LEU A 140 11.58 10.18 9.79
CA LEU A 140 11.33 8.73 9.85
C LEU A 140 11.55 8.17 11.26
N ASP A 141 12.60 8.61 11.96
CA ASP A 141 12.91 8.15 13.32
C ASP A 141 11.84 8.57 14.33
N ASP A 142 11.32 9.80 14.22
CA ASP A 142 10.22 10.31 15.05
C ASP A 142 8.96 9.45 14.88
N LYS A 143 8.63 9.12 13.63
CA LYS A 143 7.46 8.30 13.28
C LYS A 143 7.55 6.86 13.78
N LEU A 144 8.76 6.36 14.01
CA LEU A 144 9.03 5.01 14.55
C LEU A 144 9.27 5.01 16.07
N SER A 145 9.20 6.17 16.72
CA SER A 145 9.51 6.33 18.15
C SER A 145 8.37 7.04 18.89
N TRP A 146 8.58 8.29 19.32
CA TRP A 146 7.65 9.02 20.19
C TRP A 146 6.29 9.25 19.53
N LEU A 147 6.22 9.33 18.20
CA LEU A 147 4.93 9.54 17.54
C LEU A 147 4.01 8.31 17.73
N LEU A 148 4.55 7.09 17.76
CA LEU A 148 3.76 5.91 18.04
C LEU A 148 3.18 5.94 19.46
N GLU A 149 3.95 6.41 20.43
CA GLU A 149 3.50 6.58 21.81
C GLU A 149 2.35 7.59 21.90
N VAL A 150 2.47 8.74 21.24
CA VAL A 150 1.39 9.76 21.15
C VAL A 150 0.14 9.19 20.47
N LEU A 151 0.32 8.28 19.51
CA LEU A 151 -0.76 7.61 18.81
C LEU A 151 -1.32 6.38 19.55
N GLU A 152 -0.84 6.10 20.76
CA GLU A 152 -1.22 4.93 21.58
C GLU A 152 -0.96 3.59 20.86
N LEU A 153 0.09 3.56 20.03
CA LEU A 153 0.57 2.38 19.35
C LEU A 153 1.76 1.75 20.10
N PRO A 154 1.89 0.41 20.10
CA PRO A 154 3.05 -0.24 20.69
C PRO A 154 4.37 0.20 20.05
N PRO A 155 5.48 0.25 20.79
CA PRO A 155 6.76 0.62 20.20
C PRO A 155 7.25 -0.46 19.22
N ILE A 156 7.85 -0.02 18.11
CA ILE A 156 8.60 -0.90 17.20
C ILE A 156 9.86 -1.39 17.91
N SER A 157 10.20 -2.68 17.72
CA SER A 157 11.39 -3.27 18.33
C SER A 157 12.65 -2.46 17.99
N THR A 158 13.55 -2.28 18.97
CA THR A 158 14.79 -1.52 18.77
C THR A 158 15.66 -2.11 17.67
N ALA A 159 15.67 -3.44 17.51
CA ALA A 159 16.39 -4.11 16.43
C ALA A 159 15.87 -3.67 15.05
N HIS A 160 14.55 -3.73 14.83
CA HIS A 160 13.94 -3.32 13.55
C HIS A 160 14.11 -1.81 13.29
N ARG A 161 13.97 -0.96 14.31
CA ARG A 161 14.23 0.49 14.15
C ARG A 161 15.66 0.77 13.72
N ASN A 162 16.64 0.08 14.30
CA ASN A 162 18.05 0.25 13.92
C ASN A 162 18.30 -0.19 12.48
N ARG A 163 17.73 -1.32 12.03
CA ARG A 163 17.81 -1.78 10.63
C ARG A 163 17.22 -0.76 9.66
N ILE A 164 16.02 -0.22 9.96
CA ILE A 164 15.38 0.82 9.13
C ILE A 164 16.27 2.07 9.05
N ARG A 165 16.84 2.50 10.18
CA ARG A 165 17.76 3.65 10.21
C ARG A 165 18.99 3.41 9.35
N GLN A 166 19.59 2.22 9.43
CA GLN A 166 20.75 1.84 8.62
C GLN A 166 20.40 1.84 7.12
N CYS A 167 19.23 1.32 6.71
CA CYS A 167 18.78 1.41 5.31
C CYS A 167 18.64 2.88 4.85
N ALA A 168 18.05 3.74 5.69
CA ALA A 168 17.92 5.16 5.38
C ALA A 168 19.30 5.88 5.30
N GLU A 169 20.27 5.48 6.10
CA GLU A 169 21.65 5.97 6.04
C GLU A 169 22.37 5.54 4.75
N VAL A 170 22.26 4.26 4.36
CA VAL A 170 22.81 3.76 3.09
C VAL A 170 22.18 4.49 1.90
N ARG A 171 20.85 4.64 1.90
CA ARG A 171 20.13 5.47 0.92
C ARG A 171 20.70 6.88 0.85
N ASN A 172 20.83 7.55 2.00
CA ASN A 172 21.33 8.93 2.04
C ASN A 172 22.77 9.03 1.53
N ALA A 173 23.63 8.06 1.86
CA ALA A 173 24.99 8.00 1.36
C ALA A 173 25.04 7.84 -0.17
N PHE A 174 24.17 6.97 -0.72
CA PHE A 174 24.04 6.74 -2.16
C PHE A 174 23.49 7.97 -2.90
N VAL A 175 22.39 8.56 -2.42
CA VAL A 175 21.72 9.70 -3.07
C VAL A 175 22.54 10.98 -2.97
N HIS A 176 23.14 11.26 -1.80
CA HIS A 176 23.86 12.51 -1.57
C HIS A 176 25.34 12.47 -1.95
N TYR A 177 25.79 11.43 -2.68
CA TYR A 177 27.16 11.22 -3.14
C TYR A 177 28.19 11.83 -2.17
N LYS A 178 28.27 11.28 -0.95
CA LYS A 178 29.34 11.68 -0.03
C LYS A 178 30.66 11.14 -0.60
N TRP A 179 31.35 11.93 -1.41
CA TRP A 179 32.72 11.65 -1.86
C TRP A 179 33.57 11.30 -0.63
N LYS A 180 33.92 10.02 -0.47
CA LYS A 180 34.97 9.62 0.47
C LYS A 180 36.29 9.79 -0.29
N PRO A 181 37.28 10.53 0.24
CA PRO A 181 38.56 10.68 -0.43
C PRO A 181 39.22 9.29 -0.53
N ASN A 182 39.42 8.83 -1.76
CA ASN A 182 39.97 7.50 -2.04
C ASN A 182 41.38 7.39 -1.43
N SER A 183 41.54 6.48 -0.47
CA SER A 183 42.85 6.05 0.01
C SER A 183 43.17 4.70 -0.64
N PHE A 184 44.43 4.45 -1.02
CA PHE A 184 44.85 3.20 -1.66
C PHE A 184 44.60 1.91 -0.83
N LEU A 185 44.03 2.01 0.37
CA LEU A 185 43.52 0.91 1.21
C LEU A 185 42.04 0.54 0.93
N ASP A 186 41.40 1.15 -0.08
CA ASP A 186 39.94 1.11 -0.24
C ASP A 186 39.37 -0.17 -0.84
N GLU A 187 40.09 -0.95 -1.65
CA GLU A 187 39.50 -2.15 -2.29
C GLU A 187 39.06 -3.22 -1.27
N GLN A 188 39.83 -3.46 -0.20
CA GLN A 188 39.41 -4.38 0.88
C GLN A 188 38.23 -3.82 1.68
N ARG A 189 38.21 -2.50 1.90
CA ARG A 189 37.11 -1.83 2.61
C ARG A 189 35.82 -1.85 1.81
N GLU A 190 35.89 -1.70 0.49
CA GLU A 190 34.73 -1.83 -0.40
C GLU A 190 34.10 -3.22 -0.32
N GLY A 191 34.90 -4.28 -0.28
CA GLY A 191 34.41 -5.65 -0.10
C GLY A 191 33.68 -5.86 1.23
N GLU A 192 34.27 -5.38 2.33
CA GLU A 192 33.64 -5.46 3.66
C GLU A 192 32.36 -4.63 3.76
N ASP A 193 32.36 -3.41 3.22
CA ASP A 193 31.20 -2.54 3.22
C ASP A 193 30.08 -3.12 2.38
N ARG A 194 30.40 -3.74 1.22
CA ARG A 194 29.42 -4.45 0.40
C ARG A 194 28.81 -5.64 1.14
N ALA A 195 29.63 -6.44 1.84
CA ALA A 195 29.13 -7.56 2.63
C ALA A 195 28.21 -7.10 3.77
N LYS A 196 28.55 -6.00 4.46
CA LYS A 196 27.70 -5.40 5.49
C LYS A 196 26.36 -4.91 4.93
N VAL A 197 26.37 -4.23 3.78
CA VAL A 197 25.12 -3.79 3.14
C VAL A 197 24.29 -4.99 2.71
N ASN A 198 24.90 -6.06 2.18
CA ASN A 198 24.16 -7.27 1.82
C ASN A 198 23.47 -7.90 3.05
N SER A 199 24.20 -8.07 4.16
CA SER A 199 23.64 -8.58 5.42
C SER A 199 22.49 -7.71 5.93
N LEU A 200 22.64 -6.38 5.85
CA LEU A 200 21.57 -5.45 6.22
C LEU A 200 20.31 -5.63 5.37
N LEU A 201 20.44 -5.91 4.07
CA LEU A 201 19.30 -6.11 3.17
C LEU A 201 18.58 -7.43 3.43
N GLU A 202 19.30 -8.49 3.81
CA GLU A 202 18.69 -9.74 4.29
C GLU A 202 17.86 -9.48 5.56
N GLU A 203 18.41 -8.71 6.51
CA GLU A 203 17.71 -8.29 7.72
C GLU A 203 16.54 -7.31 7.46
N ALA A 204 16.56 -6.61 6.33
CA ALA A 204 15.49 -5.72 5.91
C ALA A 204 14.23 -6.51 5.55
N GLU A 205 14.36 -7.69 4.94
CA GLU A 205 13.22 -8.59 4.63
C GLU A 205 12.54 -9.09 5.90
N GLU A 206 13.31 -9.49 6.92
CA GLU A 206 12.76 -9.82 8.24
C GLU A 206 12.00 -8.65 8.85
N THR A 207 12.52 -7.43 8.64
CA THR A 207 11.91 -6.21 9.15
C THR A 207 10.61 -5.88 8.40
N VAL A 208 10.56 -6.10 7.09
CA VAL A 208 9.32 -5.99 6.30
C VAL A 208 8.25 -6.92 6.87
N ALA A 209 8.58 -8.21 7.05
CA ALA A 209 7.63 -9.19 7.58
C ALA A 209 7.12 -8.80 8.99
N TYR A 210 8.01 -8.32 9.86
CA TYR A 210 7.64 -7.79 11.17
C TYR A 210 6.68 -6.61 11.06
N LEU A 211 6.96 -5.63 10.20
CA LEU A 211 6.14 -4.44 10.02
C LEU A 211 4.78 -4.76 9.40
N GLU A 212 4.70 -5.73 8.49
CA GLU A 212 3.42 -6.19 7.96
C GLU A 212 2.56 -6.83 9.05
N SER A 213 3.14 -7.70 9.88
CA SER A 213 2.45 -8.29 11.04
C SER A 213 2.01 -7.22 12.04
N TYR A 214 2.89 -6.28 12.36
CA TYR A 214 2.59 -5.14 13.23
C TYR A 214 1.38 -4.35 12.72
N ARG A 215 1.35 -4.06 11.42
CA ARG A 215 0.23 -3.34 10.79
C ARG A 215 -1.06 -4.14 10.86
N ASP A 216 -1.02 -5.44 10.59
CA ASP A 216 -2.20 -6.32 10.71
C ASP A 216 -2.79 -6.31 12.12
N ILE A 217 -1.94 -6.48 13.13
CA ILE A 217 -2.37 -6.56 14.53
C ILE A 217 -2.87 -5.20 15.03
N HIS A 218 -2.10 -4.13 14.85
CA HIS A 218 -2.34 -2.86 15.57
C HIS A 218 -3.11 -1.83 14.74
N VAL A 219 -3.01 -1.87 13.41
CA VAL A 219 -3.78 -0.97 12.54
C VAL A 219 -5.07 -1.67 12.14
N TYR A 220 -5.00 -2.86 11.57
CA TYR A 220 -6.21 -3.53 11.13
C TYR A 220 -6.93 -4.29 12.24
N GLY A 221 -6.32 -4.54 13.40
CA GLY A 221 -6.96 -5.31 14.47
C GLY A 221 -7.20 -6.77 14.09
N GLY A 222 -6.38 -7.34 13.22
CA GLY A 222 -6.57 -8.67 12.63
C GLY A 222 -7.81 -8.79 11.74
N ARG A 223 -8.36 -7.66 11.26
CA ARG A 223 -9.60 -7.62 10.47
C ARG A 223 -9.36 -7.80 8.97
N VAL A 224 -8.12 -7.81 8.49
CA VAL A 224 -7.82 -7.94 7.04
C VAL A 224 -8.31 -9.27 6.48
N ALA A 225 -7.92 -10.37 7.12
CA ALA A 225 -8.32 -11.71 6.68
C ALA A 225 -9.86 -11.85 6.67
N LEU A 226 -10.53 -11.34 7.70
CA LEU A 226 -11.99 -11.34 7.77
C LEU A 226 -12.62 -10.50 6.65
N ALA A 227 -12.14 -9.27 6.42
CA ALA A 227 -12.66 -8.41 5.36
C ALA A 227 -12.47 -9.04 3.98
N LYS A 228 -11.27 -9.57 3.67
CA LYS A 228 -11.00 -10.30 2.42
C LYS A 228 -11.93 -11.49 2.24
N ARG A 229 -12.11 -12.28 3.30
CA ARG A 229 -13.01 -13.44 3.30
C ARG A 229 -14.45 -13.05 2.96
N LEU A 230 -14.97 -12.00 3.59
CA LEU A 230 -16.31 -11.48 3.32
C LEU A 230 -16.45 -10.97 1.87
N LEU A 231 -15.41 -10.32 1.33
CA LEU A 231 -15.41 -9.83 -0.05
C LEU A 231 -15.40 -10.98 -1.07
N LEU A 232 -14.50 -11.94 -0.88
CA LEU A 232 -14.29 -13.10 -1.77
C LEU A 232 -15.40 -14.15 -1.66
N GLY A 233 -16.18 -14.16 -0.58
CA GLY A 233 -17.21 -15.18 -0.36
C GLY A 233 -16.65 -16.55 0.07
N GLU A 234 -15.39 -16.59 0.50
CA GLU A 234 -14.74 -17.81 0.98
C GLU A 234 -15.29 -18.18 2.37
N GLY A 235 -16.31 -19.03 2.45
CA GLY A 235 -16.81 -19.52 3.74
C GLY A 235 -18.32 -19.73 3.86
N ASP A 236 -19.10 -19.32 2.87
CA ASP A 236 -20.55 -19.55 2.85
C ASP A 236 -20.94 -21.00 2.42
N ASN A 237 -19.97 -21.87 2.13
CA ASN A 237 -20.19 -23.28 1.73
C ASN A 237 -20.08 -24.30 2.89
N ALA A 238 -20.17 -23.86 4.14
CA ALA A 238 -20.13 -24.74 5.32
C ALA A 238 -21.48 -24.81 6.07
N GLY A 239 -22.59 -24.76 5.33
CA GLY A 239 -23.96 -24.88 5.84
C GLY A 239 -24.77 -25.92 5.10
#